data_AF-A0A506Q9M9-F1
#
_entry.id   AF-A0A506Q9M9-F1
#
_cell.length_a   1.000
_cell.length_b   1.000
_cell.length_c   1.000
_cell.angle_alpha   90.00
_cell.angle_beta   90.00
_cell.angle_gamma   90.00
#
_symmetry.space_group_name_H-M   'P 1'
#
loop_
_entity.id
_entity.type
_entity.pdbx_description
1 polymer ?
#
loop_
_entity_poly.entity_id
_entity_poly.type
_entity_poly.pdbx_seq_one_letter_code
_entity_poly.pdbx_strand_id
1 'polypeptide(L)'
;MFNDLESKLQSLLERNITSVSELESWLSEELRVTAEVEEKITNSLISMYRDTNDSNIRDLHMYNQNTIQPLLKRYNAKFDQKFRECQFSDLLDEQKYGFMKKARLVKSKMFNEKNISLSVKEQELITKYREIMSNISINWEGEQKTYAYVKAKLENPNRAIREKAWYALCEARRIVKPEVDRIMNELIQLRNQIAINTGFHNYSEYAFKQKNRDYSIEDCYKLHESIEKYVVPIWKQLGSLSKENLGVKTYRPWDITSFNLPKAPFQNVSDLLNGVEEMFRKTDLYFYEKFIHVRKAGFIDVEERENKAPGAVCFTLPHSKEVFVYSNFSPSFYAINALIHELGHAFHFYKQFNNDSSMQERYLREEVAELYSLSLELLVMDKLNIFYKQEEYKEVQRVQLYRALSLLMSSIAGDVFQHWIYANPNHTPEERNKKYAELCKSYQYSTVDITGLEDEIGASWIDSFHYVQFPFYKIEYAIAQIGAMQLFQMYRENPEKAITFFKEGASVDWNLPIQEIYEKTGITFDFSEERIVSTASVILDLIRELK
;
A
#
# COMPACT_ATOMS: atom_id res chain seq x y z
N MET A 1 -0.84 -24.57 -23.78
CA MET A 1 -0.13 -23.62 -22.90
C MET A 1 0.23 -24.26 -21.55
N PHE A 2 -0.73 -24.85 -20.82
CA PHE A 2 -0.46 -25.51 -19.52
C PHE A 2 0.63 -26.60 -19.59
N ASN A 3 0.49 -27.61 -20.46
CA ASN A 3 1.45 -28.72 -20.56
C ASN A 3 2.86 -28.26 -20.97
N ASP A 4 2.97 -27.21 -21.79
CA ASP A 4 4.25 -26.63 -22.19
C ASP A 4 4.93 -25.89 -21.01
N LEU A 5 4.15 -25.12 -20.24
CA LEU A 5 4.64 -24.47 -19.03
C LEU A 5 5.10 -25.50 -17.98
N GLU A 6 4.28 -26.51 -17.70
CA GLU A 6 4.64 -27.54 -16.73
C GLU A 6 5.90 -28.30 -17.15
N SER A 7 6.03 -28.63 -18.45
CA SER A 7 7.24 -29.27 -18.98
C SER A 7 8.49 -28.40 -18.82
N LYS A 8 8.38 -27.08 -19.04
CA LYS A 8 9.48 -26.12 -18.82
C LYS A 8 9.89 -26.04 -17.35
N LEU A 9 8.91 -25.94 -16.44
CA LEU A 9 9.15 -25.90 -15.00
C LEU A 9 9.78 -27.21 -14.50
N GLN A 10 9.31 -28.35 -14.99
CA GLN A 10 9.87 -29.66 -14.67
C GLN A 10 11.30 -29.81 -15.18
N SER A 11 11.59 -29.38 -16.42
CA SER A 11 12.94 -29.40 -16.96
C SER A 11 13.92 -28.55 -16.14
N LEU A 12 13.48 -27.39 -15.63
CA LEU A 12 14.28 -26.59 -14.71
C LEU A 12 14.52 -27.28 -13.38
N LEU A 13 13.50 -27.95 -12.83
CA LEU A 13 13.61 -28.68 -11.58
C LEU A 13 14.61 -29.85 -11.68
N GLU A 14 14.61 -30.57 -12.81
CA GLU A 14 15.44 -31.75 -13.05
C GLU A 14 16.89 -31.42 -13.45
N ARG A 15 17.19 -30.16 -13.79
CA ARG A 15 18.54 -29.74 -14.18
C ARG A 15 19.56 -30.05 -13.09
N ASN A 16 20.61 -30.81 -13.41
CA ASN A 16 21.72 -31.04 -12.51
C ASN A 16 22.58 -29.78 -12.38
N ILE A 17 22.98 -29.44 -11.15
CA ILE A 17 23.80 -28.27 -10.83
C ILE A 17 25.10 -28.78 -10.23
N THR A 18 26.22 -28.50 -10.88
CA THR A 18 27.56 -29.04 -10.56
C THR A 18 28.59 -27.97 -10.23
N SER A 19 28.22 -26.69 -10.30
CA SER A 19 29.06 -25.56 -9.91
C SER A 19 28.23 -24.35 -9.45
N VAL A 20 28.88 -23.37 -8.82
CA VAL A 20 28.27 -22.08 -8.46
C VAL A 20 27.75 -21.34 -9.70
N SER A 21 28.53 -21.33 -10.79
CA SER A 21 28.13 -20.67 -12.04
C SER A 21 26.90 -21.32 -12.68
N GLU A 22 26.77 -22.66 -12.59
CA GLU A 22 25.56 -23.36 -13.02
C GLU A 22 24.35 -23.05 -12.13
N LEU A 23 24.56 -22.85 -10.82
CA LEU A 23 23.50 -22.43 -9.90
C LEU A 23 23.01 -21.02 -10.23
N GLU A 24 23.92 -20.07 -10.47
CA GLU A 24 23.57 -18.71 -10.90
C GLU A 24 22.79 -18.71 -12.22
N SER A 25 23.24 -19.51 -13.19
CA SER A 25 22.53 -19.68 -14.47
C SER A 25 21.14 -20.29 -14.28
N TRP A 26 21.01 -21.27 -13.38
CA TRP A 26 19.72 -21.87 -13.04
C TRP A 26 18.78 -20.85 -12.38
N LEU A 27 19.25 -20.06 -11.42
CA LEU A 27 18.47 -18.99 -10.76
C LEU A 27 18.00 -17.93 -11.77
N SER A 28 18.88 -17.53 -12.69
CA SER A 28 18.52 -16.56 -13.73
C SER A 28 17.42 -17.08 -14.65
N GLU A 29 17.48 -18.37 -15.01
CA GLU A 29 16.48 -18.99 -15.89
C GLU A 29 15.16 -19.23 -15.15
N GLU A 30 15.21 -19.62 -13.87
CA GLU A 30 14.05 -19.71 -12.98
C GLU A 30 13.33 -18.35 -12.88
N LEU A 31 14.10 -17.28 -12.68
CA LEU A 31 13.59 -15.90 -12.63
C LEU A 31 12.91 -15.52 -13.94
N ARG A 32 13.54 -15.79 -15.08
CA ARG A 32 12.99 -15.47 -16.40
C ARG A 32 11.66 -16.18 -16.66
N VAL A 33 11.61 -17.50 -16.44
CA VAL A 33 10.38 -18.30 -16.66
C VAL A 33 9.27 -17.86 -15.71
N THR A 34 9.60 -17.60 -14.46
CA THR A 34 8.62 -17.11 -13.47
C THR A 34 8.08 -15.74 -13.86
N ALA A 35 8.94 -14.80 -14.27
CA ALA A 35 8.55 -13.47 -14.70
C ALA A 35 7.60 -13.51 -15.93
N GLU A 36 7.85 -14.39 -16.90
CA GLU A 36 6.98 -14.59 -18.07
C GLU A 36 5.56 -15.00 -17.68
N VAL A 37 5.45 -15.88 -16.68
CA VAL A 37 4.16 -16.37 -16.21
C VAL A 37 3.46 -15.31 -15.35
N GLU A 38 4.19 -14.68 -14.43
CA GLU A 38 3.68 -13.58 -13.58
C GLU A 38 3.12 -12.44 -14.42
N GLU A 39 3.82 -12.04 -15.48
CA GLU A 39 3.37 -10.99 -16.39
C GLU A 39 2.08 -11.37 -17.11
N LYS A 40 1.93 -12.62 -17.57
CA LYS A 40 0.68 -13.09 -18.19
C LYS A 40 -0.50 -13.08 -17.22
N ILE A 41 -0.27 -13.52 -15.98
CA ILE A 41 -1.29 -13.46 -14.92
C ILE A 41 -1.67 -11.99 -14.67
N THR A 42 -0.68 -11.12 -14.53
CA THR A 42 -0.86 -9.68 -14.28
C THR A 42 -1.61 -9.02 -15.44
N ASN A 43 -1.29 -9.32 -16.69
CA ASN A 43 -2.01 -8.82 -17.86
C ASN A 43 -3.48 -9.25 -17.86
N SER A 44 -3.79 -10.48 -17.45
CA SER A 44 -5.20 -10.91 -17.32
C SER A 44 -5.95 -10.15 -16.21
N LEU A 45 -5.27 -9.84 -15.11
CA LEU A 45 -5.81 -9.03 -14.01
C LEU A 45 -6.03 -7.58 -14.47
N ILE A 46 -5.07 -6.98 -15.17
CA ILE A 46 -5.20 -5.65 -15.77
C ILE A 46 -6.43 -5.62 -16.68
N SER A 47 -6.57 -6.60 -17.59
CA SER A 47 -7.75 -6.68 -18.46
C SER A 47 -9.06 -6.75 -17.68
N MET A 48 -9.11 -7.56 -16.60
CA MET A 48 -10.29 -7.65 -15.72
C MET A 48 -10.59 -6.33 -14.98
N TYR A 49 -9.56 -5.59 -14.58
CA TYR A 49 -9.71 -4.26 -13.97
C TYR A 49 -10.19 -3.21 -14.97
N ARG A 50 -9.83 -3.38 -16.25
CA ARG A 50 -10.20 -2.45 -17.32
C ARG A 50 -11.64 -2.62 -17.79
N ASP A 51 -12.18 -3.83 -17.70
CA ASP A 51 -13.58 -4.17 -17.96
C ASP A 51 -14.00 -5.41 -17.14
N THR A 52 -14.80 -5.19 -16.10
CA THR A 52 -15.28 -6.23 -15.21
C THR A 52 -16.46 -7.02 -15.78
N ASN A 53 -17.07 -6.58 -16.88
CA ASN A 53 -18.28 -7.19 -17.44
C ASN A 53 -18.00 -8.25 -18.51
N ASP A 54 -16.83 -8.18 -19.18
CA ASP A 54 -16.44 -9.16 -20.20
C ASP A 54 -16.22 -10.57 -19.60
N SER A 55 -17.07 -11.52 -20.01
CA SER A 55 -17.02 -12.90 -19.52
C SER A 55 -15.75 -13.65 -19.93
N ASN A 56 -15.21 -13.40 -21.13
CA ASN A 56 -14.00 -14.07 -21.60
C ASN A 56 -12.77 -13.59 -20.81
N ILE A 57 -12.70 -12.29 -20.52
CA ILE A 57 -11.66 -11.72 -19.66
C ILE A 57 -11.74 -12.33 -18.25
N ARG A 58 -12.97 -12.42 -17.70
CA ARG A 58 -13.22 -13.02 -16.38
C ARG A 58 -12.81 -14.50 -16.34
N ASP A 59 -13.21 -15.28 -17.34
CA ASP A 59 -12.90 -16.70 -17.42
C ASP A 59 -11.38 -16.95 -17.54
N LEU A 60 -10.68 -16.12 -18.34
CA LEU A 60 -9.22 -16.19 -18.43
C LEU A 60 -8.55 -15.82 -17.11
N HIS A 61 -9.02 -14.76 -16.44
CA HIS A 61 -8.51 -14.36 -15.14
C HIS A 61 -8.72 -15.47 -14.09
N MET A 62 -9.93 -16.05 -14.03
CA MET A 62 -10.26 -17.17 -13.15
C MET A 62 -9.42 -18.41 -13.47
N TYR A 63 -9.20 -18.73 -14.74
CA TYR A 63 -8.31 -19.83 -15.13
C TYR A 63 -6.87 -19.59 -14.64
N ASN A 64 -6.34 -18.38 -14.82
CA ASN A 64 -5.00 -18.03 -14.35
C ASN A 64 -4.90 -18.13 -12.81
N GLN A 65 -5.90 -17.66 -12.07
CA GLN A 65 -5.94 -17.75 -10.61
C GLN A 65 -6.10 -19.18 -10.08
N ASN A 66 -6.95 -19.98 -10.71
CA ASN A 66 -7.32 -21.31 -10.19
C ASN A 66 -6.44 -22.44 -10.74
N THR A 67 -5.73 -22.21 -11.84
CA THR A 67 -4.94 -23.26 -12.53
C THR A 67 -3.46 -22.90 -12.63
N ILE A 68 -3.11 -21.73 -13.17
CA ILE A 68 -1.72 -21.36 -13.43
C ILE A 68 -0.99 -20.92 -12.15
N GLN A 69 -1.60 -20.05 -11.35
CA GLN A 69 -0.99 -19.56 -10.11
C GLN A 69 -0.71 -20.69 -9.09
N PRO A 70 -1.61 -21.67 -8.86
CA PRO A 70 -1.32 -22.80 -7.99
C PRO A 70 -0.23 -23.73 -8.54
N LEU A 71 -0.16 -23.92 -9.86
CA LEU A 71 0.94 -24.64 -10.50
C LEU A 71 2.28 -23.95 -10.18
N LEU A 72 2.36 -22.65 -10.45
CA LEU A 72 3.57 -21.87 -10.19
C LEU A 72 3.97 -21.90 -8.71
N LYS A 73 3.01 -21.72 -7.79
CA LYS A 73 3.27 -21.83 -6.33
C LYS A 73 3.87 -23.18 -5.94
N ARG A 74 3.37 -24.30 -6.49
CA ARG A 74 3.92 -25.64 -6.23
C ARG A 74 5.34 -25.79 -6.75
N TYR A 75 5.63 -25.32 -7.95
CA TYR A 75 6.98 -25.39 -8.51
C TYR A 75 7.95 -24.46 -7.78
N ASN A 76 7.54 -23.26 -7.39
CA ASN A 76 8.36 -22.36 -6.58
C ASN A 76 8.77 -23.01 -5.25
N ALA A 77 7.85 -23.72 -4.57
CA ALA A 77 8.21 -24.47 -3.36
C ALA A 77 9.24 -25.59 -3.64
N LYS A 78 9.13 -26.28 -4.77
CA LYS A 78 10.12 -27.29 -5.20
C LYS A 78 11.47 -26.65 -5.58
N PHE A 79 11.46 -25.46 -6.20
CA PHE A 79 12.67 -24.69 -6.51
C PHE A 79 13.36 -24.20 -5.24
N ASP A 80 12.61 -23.72 -4.25
CA ASP A 80 13.12 -23.36 -2.92
C ASP A 80 13.76 -24.58 -2.23
N GLN A 81 13.14 -25.76 -2.34
CA GLN A 81 13.71 -27.00 -1.81
C GLN A 81 15.00 -27.39 -2.55
N LYS A 82 14.98 -27.42 -3.88
CA LYS A 82 16.16 -27.72 -4.71
C LYS A 82 17.32 -26.77 -4.41
N PHE A 83 17.02 -25.48 -4.28
CA PHE A 83 17.99 -24.46 -3.90
C PHE A 83 18.60 -24.77 -2.54
N ARG A 84 17.78 -25.08 -1.54
CA ARG A 84 18.27 -25.43 -0.19
C ARG A 84 19.13 -26.69 -0.16
N GLU A 85 18.81 -27.70 -0.97
CA GLU A 85 19.55 -28.96 -1.04
C GLU A 85 20.83 -28.88 -1.89
N CYS A 86 20.99 -27.81 -2.68
CA CYS A 86 22.15 -27.59 -3.50
C CYS A 86 23.37 -27.19 -2.66
N GLN A 87 24.44 -27.99 -2.71
CA GLN A 87 25.70 -27.73 -1.98
C GLN A 87 26.40 -26.41 -2.34
N PHE A 88 26.03 -25.80 -3.47
CA PHE A 88 26.62 -24.54 -3.93
C PHE A 88 25.89 -23.29 -3.42
N SER A 89 24.71 -23.44 -2.80
CA SER A 89 23.89 -22.32 -2.34
C SER A 89 24.56 -21.49 -1.24
N ASP A 90 25.31 -22.14 -0.35
CA ASP A 90 26.07 -21.45 0.70
C ASP A 90 27.30 -20.70 0.14
N LEU A 91 27.71 -20.99 -1.10
CA LEU A 91 28.86 -20.36 -1.77
C LEU A 91 28.46 -19.15 -2.63
N LEU A 92 27.16 -18.86 -2.77
CA LEU A 92 26.69 -17.69 -3.50
C LEU A 92 27.08 -16.40 -2.76
N ASP A 93 27.47 -15.39 -3.53
CA ASP A 93 27.82 -14.07 -3.03
C ASP A 93 26.73 -13.47 -2.13
N GLU A 94 27.11 -13.03 -0.93
CA GLU A 94 26.17 -12.52 0.07
C GLU A 94 25.59 -11.15 -0.32
N GLN A 95 26.35 -10.30 -1.03
CA GLN A 95 25.86 -8.99 -1.44
C GLN A 95 24.77 -9.11 -2.50
N LYS A 96 24.94 -10.06 -3.43
CA LYS A 96 24.02 -10.28 -4.56
C LYS A 96 22.85 -11.20 -4.24
N TYR A 97 23.03 -12.18 -3.35
CA TYR A 97 22.02 -13.23 -3.11
C TYR A 97 21.62 -13.39 -1.64
N GLY A 98 22.17 -12.62 -0.70
CA GLY A 98 21.96 -12.80 0.74
C GLY A 98 20.49 -12.75 1.19
N PHE A 99 19.73 -11.76 0.72
CA PHE A 99 18.31 -11.66 1.06
C PHE A 99 17.47 -12.75 0.39
N MET A 100 17.70 -13.04 -0.89
CA MET A 100 17.08 -14.18 -1.59
C MET A 100 17.32 -15.49 -0.82
N LYS A 101 18.56 -15.77 -0.39
CA LYS A 101 18.91 -16.93 0.44
C LYS A 101 18.10 -16.98 1.73
N LYS A 102 18.08 -15.87 2.47
CA LYS A 102 17.29 -15.73 3.71
C LYS A 102 15.82 -16.02 3.45
N ALA A 103 15.22 -15.41 2.42
CA ALA A 103 13.81 -15.55 2.09
C ALA A 103 13.44 -16.98 1.70
N ARG A 104 14.20 -17.61 0.81
CA ARG A 104 13.98 -19.01 0.39
C ARG A 104 14.13 -19.98 1.58
N LEU A 105 15.13 -19.77 2.43
CA LEU A 105 15.32 -20.58 3.64
C LEU A 105 14.14 -20.45 4.60
N VAL A 106 13.65 -19.23 4.82
CA VAL A 106 12.47 -18.98 5.67
C VAL A 106 11.24 -19.64 5.09
N LYS A 107 10.95 -19.47 3.79
CA LYS A 107 9.82 -20.14 3.11
C LYS A 107 9.89 -21.66 3.27
N SER A 108 11.06 -22.25 3.04
CA SER A 108 11.27 -23.70 3.18
C SER A 108 11.06 -24.19 4.61
N LYS A 109 11.58 -23.48 5.62
CA LYS A 109 11.37 -23.82 7.04
C LYS A 109 9.92 -23.65 7.49
N MET A 110 9.21 -22.69 6.91
CA MET A 110 7.83 -22.38 7.27
C MET A 110 6.79 -23.24 6.52
N PHE A 111 7.23 -23.98 5.50
CA PHE A 111 6.35 -24.86 4.74
C PHE A 111 5.72 -25.92 5.65
N ASN A 112 4.39 -25.98 5.62
CA ASN A 112 3.62 -27.01 6.29
C ASN A 112 2.45 -27.41 5.40
N GLU A 113 2.37 -28.69 5.06
CA GLU A 113 1.34 -29.22 4.17
C GLU A 113 -0.09 -28.99 4.72
N LYS A 114 -0.27 -29.03 6.04
CA LYS A 114 -1.57 -28.76 6.70
C LYS A 114 -2.05 -27.33 6.45
N ASN A 115 -1.15 -26.39 6.17
CA ASN A 115 -1.50 -24.99 5.92
C ASN A 115 -2.02 -24.74 4.50
N ILE A 116 -1.89 -25.71 3.58
CA ILE A 116 -2.34 -25.54 2.20
C ILE A 116 -3.86 -25.33 2.14
N SER A 117 -4.63 -26.21 2.79
CA SER A 117 -6.10 -26.10 2.82
C SER A 117 -6.57 -24.86 3.57
N LEU A 118 -5.87 -24.48 4.65
CA LEU A 118 -6.17 -23.25 5.41
C LEU A 118 -5.95 -22.00 4.55
N SER A 119 -4.88 -21.96 3.75
CA SER A 119 -4.58 -20.84 2.85
C SER A 119 -5.60 -20.70 1.73
N VAL A 120 -6.13 -21.82 1.22
CA VAL A 120 -7.25 -21.80 0.25
C VAL A 120 -8.49 -21.20 0.90
N LYS A 121 -8.83 -21.63 2.12
CA LYS A 121 -9.99 -21.10 2.85
C LYS A 121 -9.84 -19.61 3.17
N GLU A 122 -8.65 -19.17 3.54
CA GLU A 122 -8.32 -17.75 3.73
C GLU A 122 -8.61 -16.95 2.45
N GLN A 123 -8.19 -17.44 1.29
CA GLN A 123 -8.42 -16.75 0.02
C GLN A 123 -9.91 -16.68 -0.36
N GLU A 124 -10.69 -17.74 -0.10
CA GLU A 124 -12.15 -17.72 -0.29
C GLU A 124 -12.82 -16.63 0.55
N LEU A 125 -12.44 -16.52 1.83
CA LEU A 125 -12.98 -15.53 2.76
C LEU A 125 -12.61 -14.10 2.35
N ILE A 126 -11.37 -13.89 1.88
CA ILE A 126 -10.92 -12.62 1.32
C ILE A 126 -11.77 -12.22 0.10
N THR A 127 -12.01 -13.15 -0.83
CA THR A 127 -12.84 -12.90 -2.01
C THR A 127 -14.28 -12.54 -1.61
N LYS A 128 -14.85 -13.28 -0.66
CA LYS A 128 -16.21 -13.00 -0.15
C LYS A 128 -16.32 -11.62 0.49
N TYR A 129 -15.33 -11.20 1.28
CA TYR A 129 -15.28 -9.84 1.82
C TYR A 129 -15.26 -8.79 0.71
N ARG A 130 -14.45 -8.98 -0.36
CA ARG A 130 -14.41 -8.06 -1.50
C ARG A 130 -15.78 -7.91 -2.16
N GLU A 131 -16.46 -9.02 -2.43
CA GLU A 131 -17.79 -9.05 -3.02
C GLU A 131 -18.83 -8.30 -2.16
N ILE A 132 -18.80 -8.52 -0.85
CA ILE A 132 -19.70 -7.81 0.08
C ILE A 132 -19.46 -6.31 0.01
N MET A 133 -18.20 -5.88 0.11
CA MET A 133 -17.86 -4.45 0.12
C MET A 133 -18.13 -3.78 -1.23
N SER A 134 -17.92 -4.46 -2.36
CA SER A 134 -18.18 -3.91 -3.69
C SER A 134 -19.68 -3.76 -3.98
N ASN A 135 -20.53 -4.58 -3.37
CA ASN A 135 -21.98 -4.59 -3.59
C ASN A 135 -22.75 -3.64 -2.67
N ILE A 136 -22.06 -2.83 -1.85
CA ILE A 136 -22.73 -1.83 -1.01
C ILE A 136 -23.36 -0.74 -1.88
N SER A 137 -24.69 -0.62 -1.79
CA SER A 137 -25.48 0.45 -2.40
C SER A 137 -26.18 1.28 -1.33
N ILE A 138 -26.18 2.60 -1.51
CA ILE A 138 -26.76 3.57 -0.59
C ILE A 138 -27.85 4.36 -1.32
N ASN A 139 -29.05 4.44 -0.75
CA ASN A 139 -30.08 5.34 -1.23
C ASN A 139 -29.70 6.80 -0.88
N TRP A 140 -29.18 7.53 -1.84
CA TRP A 140 -28.79 8.92 -1.70
C TRP A 140 -29.75 9.78 -2.52
N GLU A 141 -30.65 10.50 -1.83
CA GLU A 141 -31.59 11.45 -2.44
C GLU A 141 -32.58 10.81 -3.43
N GLY A 142 -32.98 9.56 -3.16
CA GLY A 142 -33.94 8.82 -3.99
C GLY A 142 -33.28 7.97 -5.08
N GLU A 143 -31.96 8.06 -5.23
CA GLU A 143 -31.19 7.28 -6.20
C GLU A 143 -30.25 6.29 -5.50
N GLN A 144 -30.09 5.11 -6.10
CA GLN A 144 -29.08 4.15 -5.66
C GLN A 144 -27.69 4.62 -6.09
N LYS A 145 -26.79 4.81 -5.14
CA LYS A 145 -25.42 5.26 -5.36
C LYS A 145 -24.43 4.32 -4.68
N THR A 146 -23.24 4.22 -5.28
CA THR A 146 -22.15 3.40 -4.72
C THR A 146 -21.62 3.99 -3.42
N TYR A 147 -20.98 3.15 -2.60
CA TYR A 147 -20.30 3.59 -1.38
C TYR A 147 -19.28 4.71 -1.63
N ALA A 148 -18.48 4.58 -2.69
CA ALA A 148 -17.48 5.58 -3.08
C ALA A 148 -18.10 6.95 -3.43
N TYR A 149 -19.24 6.95 -4.15
CA TYR A 149 -19.94 8.19 -4.49
C TYR A 149 -20.40 8.96 -3.24
N VAL A 150 -20.96 8.26 -2.24
CA VAL A 150 -21.42 8.89 -1.00
C VAL A 150 -20.21 9.32 -0.14
N LYS A 151 -19.13 8.53 -0.13
CA LYS A 151 -17.89 8.89 0.57
C LYS A 151 -17.30 10.20 0.05
N ALA A 152 -17.33 10.45 -1.25
CA ALA A 152 -16.89 11.72 -1.84
C ALA A 152 -17.72 12.93 -1.35
N LYS A 153 -18.93 12.73 -0.83
CA LYS A 153 -19.75 13.82 -0.25
C LYS A 153 -19.23 14.32 1.10
N LEU A 154 -18.31 13.60 1.74
CA LEU A 154 -17.59 14.09 2.93
C LEU A 154 -16.67 15.28 2.62
N GLU A 155 -16.39 15.56 1.34
CA GLU A 155 -15.61 16.71 0.89
C GLU A 155 -16.50 17.91 0.53
N ASN A 156 -17.82 17.84 0.78
CA ASN A 156 -18.73 18.90 0.38
C ASN A 156 -18.55 20.16 1.26
N PRO A 157 -18.55 21.37 0.68
CA PRO A 157 -18.43 22.62 1.44
C PRO A 157 -19.58 22.80 2.46
N ASN A 158 -20.77 22.27 2.15
CA ASN A 158 -21.89 22.28 3.07
C ASN A 158 -21.75 21.19 4.13
N ARG A 159 -21.56 21.60 5.38
CA ARG A 159 -21.45 20.72 6.55
C ARG A 159 -22.62 19.77 6.72
N ALA A 160 -23.84 20.20 6.43
CA ALA A 160 -25.03 19.34 6.55
C ALA A 160 -25.01 18.18 5.53
N ILE A 161 -24.42 18.40 4.34
CA ILE A 161 -24.22 17.35 3.35
C ILE A 161 -23.18 16.34 3.84
N ARG A 162 -22.07 16.82 4.43
CA ARG A 162 -21.05 15.96 5.02
C ARG A 162 -21.60 15.10 6.15
N GLU A 163 -22.38 15.69 7.04
CA GLU A 163 -23.03 14.99 8.15
C GLU A 163 -23.99 13.91 7.65
N LYS A 164 -24.87 14.26 6.70
CA LYS A 164 -25.78 13.29 6.05
C LYS A 164 -25.01 12.15 5.38
N ALA A 165 -23.92 12.46 4.69
CA ALA A 165 -23.07 11.47 4.03
C ALA A 165 -22.42 10.53 5.04
N TRP A 166 -21.87 11.08 6.13
CA TRP A 166 -21.24 10.30 7.18
C TRP A 166 -22.21 9.29 7.82
N TYR A 167 -23.42 9.71 8.16
CA TYR A 167 -24.46 8.81 8.70
C TYR A 167 -24.92 7.76 7.68
N ALA A 168 -25.08 8.13 6.41
CA ALA A 168 -25.44 7.19 5.36
C ALA A 168 -24.38 6.08 5.18
N LEU A 169 -23.09 6.42 5.28
CA LEU A 169 -22.00 5.45 5.26
C LEU A 169 -22.02 4.55 6.50
N CYS A 170 -22.33 5.11 7.68
CA CYS A 170 -22.46 4.32 8.91
C CYS A 170 -23.57 3.27 8.79
N GLU A 171 -24.74 3.66 8.29
CA GLU A 171 -25.87 2.75 8.08
C GLU A 171 -25.52 1.66 7.07
N ALA A 172 -24.87 2.02 5.96
CA ALA A 172 -24.43 1.07 4.96
C ALA A 172 -23.46 0.02 5.54
N ARG A 173 -22.50 0.47 6.36
CA ARG A 173 -21.59 -0.43 7.08
C ARG A 173 -22.35 -1.33 8.05
N ARG A 174 -23.29 -0.78 8.82
CA ARG A 174 -24.10 -1.53 9.81
C ARG A 174 -24.82 -2.72 9.18
N ILE A 175 -25.33 -2.56 7.95
CA ILE A 175 -26.02 -3.63 7.21
C ILE A 175 -25.09 -4.81 6.92
N VAL A 176 -23.87 -4.55 6.43
CA VAL A 176 -22.93 -5.63 6.05
C VAL A 176 -22.10 -6.16 7.21
N LYS A 177 -22.04 -5.41 8.33
CA LYS A 177 -21.16 -5.67 9.47
C LYS A 177 -21.24 -7.09 10.03
N PRO A 178 -22.42 -7.72 10.25
CA PRO A 178 -22.48 -9.06 10.83
C PRO A 178 -21.77 -10.13 9.99
N GLU A 179 -21.88 -10.03 8.67
CA GLU A 179 -21.23 -10.98 7.76
C GLU A 179 -19.72 -10.73 7.68
N VAL A 180 -19.30 -9.46 7.64
CA VAL A 180 -17.87 -9.09 7.67
C VAL A 180 -17.23 -9.51 9.01
N ASP A 181 -17.95 -9.40 10.12
CA ASP A 181 -17.49 -9.88 11.43
C ASP A 181 -17.28 -11.38 11.46
N ARG A 182 -18.20 -12.15 10.88
CA ARG A 182 -18.04 -13.60 10.72
C ARG A 182 -16.79 -13.92 9.91
N ILE A 183 -16.61 -13.29 8.76
CA ILE A 183 -15.43 -13.47 7.91
C ILE A 183 -14.15 -13.17 8.69
N MET A 184 -14.10 -12.04 9.40
CA MET A 184 -12.90 -11.67 10.15
C MET A 184 -12.60 -12.64 11.30
N ASN A 185 -13.63 -13.12 12.02
CA ASN A 185 -13.45 -14.13 13.06
C ASN A 185 -12.85 -15.43 12.48
N GLU A 186 -13.40 -15.91 11.36
CA GLU A 186 -12.86 -17.10 10.68
C GLU A 186 -11.42 -16.89 10.21
N LEU A 187 -11.11 -15.73 9.64
CA LEU A 187 -9.75 -15.37 9.22
C LEU A 187 -8.77 -15.37 10.38
N ILE A 188 -9.13 -14.78 11.52
CA ILE A 188 -8.26 -14.73 12.71
C ILE A 188 -7.94 -16.15 13.19
N GLN A 189 -8.94 -17.02 13.27
CA GLN A 189 -8.77 -18.40 13.73
C GLN A 189 -7.93 -19.22 12.75
N LEU A 190 -8.19 -19.11 11.44
CA LEU A 190 -7.40 -19.77 10.40
C LEU A 190 -5.93 -19.32 10.44
N ARG A 191 -5.68 -18.01 10.51
CA ARG A 191 -4.34 -17.42 10.59
C ARG A 191 -3.60 -17.85 11.85
N ASN A 192 -4.27 -17.88 12.99
CA ASN A 192 -3.68 -18.38 14.22
C ASN A 192 -3.32 -19.87 14.10
N GLN A 193 -4.17 -20.69 13.49
CA GLN A 193 -3.87 -22.11 13.25
C GLN A 193 -2.69 -22.30 12.29
N ILE A 194 -2.60 -21.48 11.23
CA ILE A 194 -1.45 -21.47 10.32
C ILE A 194 -0.15 -21.23 11.08
N ALA A 195 -0.14 -20.23 11.98
CA ALA A 195 1.01 -19.89 12.80
C ALA A 195 1.43 -21.03 13.74
N ILE A 196 0.46 -21.63 14.46
CA ILE A 196 0.70 -22.75 15.38
C ILE A 196 1.24 -23.97 14.63
N ASN A 197 0.69 -24.30 13.47
CA ASN A 197 1.17 -25.41 12.64
C ASN A 197 2.64 -25.24 12.24
N THR A 198 3.12 -24.00 12.13
CA THR A 198 4.51 -23.68 11.79
C THR A 198 5.38 -23.45 13.05
N GLY A 199 4.83 -23.62 14.25
CA GLY A 199 5.57 -23.54 15.52
C GLY A 199 5.70 -22.13 16.11
N PHE A 200 4.90 -21.16 15.64
CA PHE A 200 4.82 -19.82 16.24
C PHE A 200 3.72 -19.74 17.29
N HIS A 201 3.85 -18.81 18.24
CA HIS A 201 2.86 -18.65 19.31
C HIS A 201 1.57 -17.97 18.83
N ASN A 202 1.72 -17.05 17.88
CA ASN A 202 0.62 -16.27 17.32
C ASN A 202 0.92 -15.87 15.87
N TYR A 203 -0.08 -15.32 15.20
CA TYR A 203 0.05 -14.91 13.81
C TYR A 203 0.94 -13.67 13.58
N SER A 204 1.14 -12.81 14.58
CA SER A 204 2.06 -11.67 14.44
C SER A 204 3.49 -12.14 14.21
N GLU A 205 3.98 -13.08 15.03
CA GLU A 205 5.31 -13.66 14.88
C GLU A 205 5.47 -14.36 13.53
N TYR A 206 4.46 -15.15 13.14
CA TYR A 206 4.42 -15.82 11.85
C TYR A 206 4.49 -14.81 10.70
N ALA A 207 3.67 -13.76 10.71
CA ALA A 207 3.59 -12.78 9.62
C ALA A 207 4.90 -12.00 9.48
N PHE A 208 5.51 -11.56 10.58
CA PHE A 208 6.80 -10.87 10.54
C PHE A 208 7.89 -11.76 9.96
N LYS A 209 7.91 -13.05 10.34
CA LYS A 209 8.88 -14.00 9.80
C LYS A 209 8.63 -14.29 8.32
N GLN A 210 7.37 -14.53 7.93
CA GLN A 210 6.95 -14.79 6.55
C GLN A 210 7.37 -13.64 5.62
N LYS A 211 7.22 -12.40 6.07
CA LYS A 211 7.61 -11.19 5.32
C LYS A 211 9.12 -10.90 5.35
N ASN A 212 9.92 -11.70 6.06
CA ASN A 212 11.37 -11.49 6.18
C ASN A 212 11.78 -10.09 6.67
N ARG A 213 10.99 -9.51 7.58
CA ARG A 213 11.23 -8.16 8.10
C ARG A 213 12.61 -8.04 8.76
N ASP A 214 13.24 -6.89 8.53
CA ASP A 214 14.54 -6.52 9.12
C ASP A 214 14.39 -5.68 10.40
N TYR A 215 13.15 -5.51 10.88
CA TYR A 215 12.78 -4.89 12.15
C TYR A 215 11.89 -5.84 12.96
N SER A 216 11.95 -5.72 14.29
CA SER A 216 11.20 -6.61 15.19
C SER A 216 9.82 -6.07 15.55
N ILE A 217 9.01 -6.89 16.22
CA ILE A 217 7.72 -6.45 16.78
C ILE A 217 7.96 -5.39 17.87
N GLU A 218 9.02 -5.53 18.65
CA GLU A 218 9.42 -4.58 19.68
C GLU A 218 9.82 -3.22 19.07
N ASP A 219 10.41 -3.20 17.88
CA ASP A 219 10.69 -1.94 17.17
C ASP A 219 9.40 -1.25 16.73
N CYS A 220 8.38 -2.00 16.30
CA CYS A 220 7.04 -1.43 16.06
C CYS A 220 6.44 -0.84 17.34
N TYR A 221 6.59 -1.51 18.49
CA TYR A 221 6.09 -1.00 19.77
C TYR A 221 6.77 0.31 20.18
N LYS A 222 8.10 0.41 20.05
CA LYS A 222 8.83 1.66 20.27
C LYS A 222 8.35 2.78 19.34
N LEU A 223 8.06 2.44 18.07
CA LEU A 223 7.50 3.39 17.12
C LEU A 223 6.11 3.86 17.57
N HIS A 224 5.23 2.95 18.00
CA HIS A 224 3.90 3.30 18.50
C HIS A 224 3.98 4.28 19.68
N GLU A 225 4.82 3.97 20.67
CA GLU A 225 5.05 4.83 21.84
C GLU A 225 5.58 6.21 21.44
N SER A 226 6.52 6.27 20.49
CA SER A 226 7.09 7.52 20.00
C SER A 226 6.05 8.37 19.27
N ILE A 227 5.22 7.76 18.41
CA ILE A 227 4.14 8.45 17.71
C ILE A 227 3.08 8.96 18.70
N GLU A 228 2.69 8.15 19.68
CA GLU A 228 1.73 8.54 20.70
C GLU A 228 2.23 9.72 21.54
N LYS A 229 3.51 9.70 21.93
CA LYS A 229 4.10 10.73 22.78
C LYS A 229 4.36 12.04 22.02
N TYR A 230 4.75 11.98 20.74
CA TYR A 230 5.28 13.15 20.03
C TYR A 230 4.44 13.62 18.84
N VAL A 231 3.78 12.72 18.12
CA VAL A 231 3.02 13.08 16.91
C VAL A 231 1.55 13.33 17.23
N VAL A 232 0.94 12.56 18.15
CA VAL A 232 -0.44 12.81 18.59
C VAL A 232 -0.64 14.24 19.13
N PRO A 233 0.26 14.82 19.94
CA PRO A 233 0.12 16.23 20.35
C PRO A 233 0.15 17.22 19.18
N ILE A 234 0.97 16.97 18.15
CA ILE A 234 1.03 17.79 16.93
C ILE A 234 -0.28 17.67 16.16
N TRP A 235 -0.77 16.43 15.97
CA TRP A 235 -2.07 16.16 15.37
C TRP A 235 -3.20 16.88 16.12
N LYS A 236 -3.11 16.94 17.45
CA LYS A 236 -4.09 17.67 18.27
C LYS A 236 -4.10 19.18 18.04
N GLN A 237 -2.92 19.76 17.84
CA GLN A 237 -2.80 21.18 17.50
C GLN A 237 -3.42 21.45 16.12
N LEU A 238 -3.16 20.59 15.13
CA LEU A 238 -3.76 20.70 13.80
C LEU A 238 -5.28 20.58 13.82
N GLY A 239 -5.83 19.60 14.55
CA GLY A 239 -7.29 19.46 14.69
C GLY A 239 -7.94 20.66 15.37
N SER A 240 -7.26 21.28 16.34
CA SER A 240 -7.74 22.50 16.99
C SER A 240 -7.76 23.69 16.02
N LEU A 241 -6.73 23.84 15.20
CA LEU A 241 -6.68 24.85 14.13
C LEU A 241 -7.79 24.61 13.10
N SER A 242 -8.02 23.36 12.69
CA SER A 242 -9.10 23.01 11.76
C SER A 242 -10.48 23.35 12.33
N LYS A 243 -10.72 23.08 13.62
CA LYS A 243 -11.95 23.46 14.32
C LYS A 243 -12.17 24.98 14.33
N GLU A 244 -11.13 25.74 14.64
CA GLU A 244 -11.16 27.21 14.65
C GLU A 244 -11.47 27.76 13.25
N ASN A 245 -10.76 27.30 12.22
CA ASN A 245 -10.96 27.70 10.83
C ASN A 245 -12.37 27.37 10.32
N LEU A 246 -12.96 26.28 10.80
CA LEU A 246 -14.34 25.89 10.49
C LEU A 246 -15.40 26.74 11.20
N GLY A 247 -15.05 27.44 12.29
CA GLY A 247 -16.00 28.19 13.10
C GLY A 247 -17.05 27.32 13.79
N VAL A 248 -16.77 26.04 14.03
CA VAL A 248 -17.72 25.10 14.63
C VAL A 248 -17.55 24.98 16.15
N LYS A 249 -18.67 24.95 16.88
CA LYS A 249 -18.66 24.73 18.34
C LYS A 249 -18.10 23.35 18.71
N THR A 250 -18.50 22.33 17.95
CA THR A 250 -18.11 20.94 18.15
C THR A 250 -17.52 20.41 16.84
N TYR A 251 -16.28 19.91 16.92
CA TYR A 251 -15.58 19.31 15.78
C TYR A 251 -15.93 17.82 15.71
N ARG A 252 -16.66 17.40 14.68
CA ARG A 252 -17.23 16.05 14.56
C ARG A 252 -16.51 15.23 13.48
N PRO A 253 -16.69 13.89 13.41
CA PRO A 253 -16.03 13.05 12.42
C PRO A 253 -16.20 13.50 10.95
N TRP A 254 -17.34 14.11 10.61
CA TRP A 254 -17.61 14.67 9.28
C TRP A 254 -17.00 16.05 9.02
N ASP A 255 -16.20 16.58 9.95
CA ASP A 255 -15.47 17.83 9.81
C ASP A 255 -13.96 17.63 9.55
N ILE A 256 -13.47 16.38 9.56
CA ILE A 256 -12.04 16.03 9.40
C ILE A 256 -11.57 16.15 7.96
N THR A 257 -12.43 15.77 7.02
CA THR A 257 -12.11 15.81 5.60
C THR A 257 -12.10 17.25 5.11
N SER A 258 -11.08 17.62 4.34
CA SER A 258 -11.01 18.93 3.68
C SER A 258 -12.23 19.14 2.78
N PHE A 259 -12.95 20.25 2.97
CA PHE A 259 -14.28 20.50 2.39
C PHE A 259 -14.32 21.68 1.42
N ASN A 260 -13.23 22.44 1.30
CA ASN A 260 -13.10 23.62 0.44
C ASN A 260 -11.89 23.49 -0.51
N LEU A 261 -11.53 22.26 -0.88
CA LEU A 261 -10.52 22.08 -1.91
C LEU A 261 -11.01 22.73 -3.22
N PRO A 262 -10.21 23.61 -3.83
CA PRO A 262 -10.52 24.12 -5.15
C PRO A 262 -10.64 22.94 -6.11
N LYS A 263 -11.61 22.99 -7.02
CA LYS A 263 -11.72 21.96 -8.06
C LYS A 263 -10.43 21.97 -8.86
N ALA A 264 -9.83 20.79 -9.03
CA ALA A 264 -8.67 20.69 -9.90
C ALA A 264 -9.09 21.11 -11.32
N PRO A 265 -8.42 22.08 -11.96
CA PRO A 265 -8.93 22.66 -13.20
C PRO A 265 -8.51 21.89 -14.44
N PHE A 266 -8.60 20.55 -14.38
CA PHE A 266 -8.49 19.70 -15.56
C PHE A 266 -9.88 19.16 -15.93
N GLN A 267 -10.23 19.22 -17.21
CA GLN A 267 -11.56 18.82 -17.69
C GLN A 267 -11.56 17.38 -18.22
N ASN A 268 -10.41 16.88 -18.63
CA ASN A 268 -10.26 15.58 -19.25
C ASN A 268 -8.91 14.95 -18.92
N VAL A 269 -8.72 13.69 -19.33
CA VAL A 269 -7.49 12.92 -19.09
C VAL A 269 -6.26 13.58 -19.74
N SER A 270 -6.40 14.20 -20.91
CA SER A 270 -5.28 14.89 -21.57
C SER A 270 -4.77 16.06 -20.74
N ASP A 271 -5.66 16.88 -20.18
CA ASP A 271 -5.31 17.99 -19.30
C ASP A 271 -4.54 17.49 -18.05
N LEU A 272 -5.01 16.41 -17.42
CA LEU A 272 -4.35 15.77 -16.27
C LEU A 272 -2.94 15.31 -16.64
N LEU A 273 -2.80 14.53 -17.71
CA LEU A 273 -1.50 13.98 -18.12
C LEU A 273 -0.53 15.08 -18.59
N ASN A 274 -1.00 16.13 -19.25
CA ASN A 274 -0.16 17.26 -19.66
C ASN A 274 0.33 18.07 -18.45
N GLY A 275 -0.52 18.26 -17.44
CA GLY A 275 -0.10 18.93 -16.21
C GLY A 275 0.94 18.10 -15.43
N VAL A 276 0.74 16.78 -15.33
CA VAL A 276 1.71 15.86 -14.70
C VAL A 276 3.02 15.80 -15.50
N GLU A 277 2.94 15.81 -16.83
CA GLU A 277 4.11 15.92 -17.71
C GLU A 277 4.94 17.17 -17.38
N GLU A 278 4.27 18.32 -17.26
CA GLU A 278 4.92 19.58 -16.93
C GLU A 278 5.50 19.57 -15.51
N MET A 279 4.84 18.92 -14.55
CA MET A 279 5.39 18.75 -13.19
C MET A 279 6.75 18.05 -13.25
N PHE A 280 6.84 16.92 -13.94
CA PHE A 280 8.08 16.17 -14.00
C PHE A 280 9.14 16.87 -14.84
N ARG A 281 8.75 17.53 -15.94
CA ARG A 281 9.67 18.35 -16.74
C ARG A 281 10.36 19.44 -15.90
N LYS A 282 9.63 20.04 -14.95
CA LYS A 282 10.17 21.04 -14.00
C LYS A 282 10.88 20.44 -12.79
N THR A 283 10.78 19.14 -12.56
CA THR A 283 11.32 18.49 -11.37
C THR A 283 12.66 17.81 -11.66
N ASP A 284 12.70 16.92 -12.65
CA ASP A 284 13.91 16.16 -12.98
C ASP A 284 13.80 15.49 -14.36
N LEU A 285 14.92 15.40 -15.08
CA LEU A 285 14.97 14.77 -16.40
C LEU A 285 14.56 13.29 -16.36
N TYR A 286 14.98 12.53 -15.35
CA TYR A 286 14.64 11.11 -15.25
C TYR A 286 13.13 10.90 -15.06
N PHE A 287 12.50 11.69 -14.20
CA PHE A 287 11.04 11.62 -14.00
C PHE A 287 10.28 11.97 -15.28
N TYR A 288 10.72 13.02 -15.98
CA TYR A 288 10.13 13.41 -17.24
C TYR A 288 10.25 12.30 -18.30
N GLU A 289 11.45 11.76 -18.51
CA GLU A 289 11.69 10.70 -19.50
C GLU A 289 10.90 9.43 -19.20
N LYS A 290 10.84 9.00 -17.94
CA LYS A 290 10.07 7.81 -17.55
C LYS A 290 8.57 8.02 -17.66
N PHE A 291 8.06 9.20 -17.33
CA PHE A 291 6.66 9.53 -17.56
C PHE A 291 6.31 9.56 -19.05
N ILE A 292 7.17 10.16 -19.89
CA ILE A 292 6.97 10.17 -21.34
C ILE A 292 6.97 8.74 -21.90
N HIS A 293 7.88 7.90 -21.44
CA HIS A 293 7.96 6.49 -21.83
C HIS A 293 6.66 5.74 -21.53
N VAL A 294 6.23 5.72 -20.26
CA VAL A 294 5.03 4.98 -19.83
C VAL A 294 3.76 5.52 -20.50
N ARG A 295 3.67 6.84 -20.73
CA ARG A 295 2.58 7.48 -21.46
C ARG A 295 2.55 7.07 -22.93
N LYS A 296 3.68 7.15 -23.64
CA LYS A 296 3.77 6.82 -25.08
C LYS A 296 3.60 5.32 -25.35
N ALA A 297 4.01 4.47 -24.42
CA ALA A 297 3.82 3.03 -24.49
C ALA A 297 2.36 2.60 -24.26
N GLY A 298 1.46 3.50 -23.85
CA GLY A 298 0.06 3.19 -23.59
C GLY A 298 -0.18 2.46 -22.27
N PHE A 299 0.75 2.61 -21.32
CA PHE A 299 0.70 1.95 -20.02
C PHE A 299 0.14 2.83 -18.89
N ILE A 300 -0.66 3.83 -19.24
CA ILE A 300 -1.40 4.67 -18.30
C ILE A 300 -2.89 4.54 -18.61
N ASP A 301 -3.68 4.01 -17.67
CA ASP A 301 -5.13 3.91 -17.76
C ASP A 301 -5.80 4.60 -16.57
N VAL A 302 -6.01 5.90 -16.72
CA VAL A 302 -6.65 6.74 -15.70
C VAL A 302 -8.10 7.08 -16.02
N GLU A 303 -8.56 6.89 -17.26
CA GLU A 303 -9.90 7.28 -17.70
C GLU A 303 -11.01 6.54 -16.93
N GLU A 304 -12.06 7.26 -16.54
CA GLU A 304 -13.24 6.66 -15.91
C GLU A 304 -14.22 6.16 -16.97
N ARG A 305 -14.70 4.91 -16.81
CA ARG A 305 -15.66 4.29 -17.73
C ARG A 305 -16.51 3.25 -16.99
N GLU A 306 -17.67 2.96 -17.56
CA GLU A 306 -18.55 1.90 -17.05
C GLU A 306 -17.79 0.57 -16.99
N ASN A 307 -18.06 -0.23 -15.95
CA ASN A 307 -17.41 -1.53 -15.71
C ASN A 307 -15.89 -1.48 -15.48
N LYS A 308 -15.27 -0.31 -15.32
CA LYS A 308 -13.89 -0.22 -14.81
C LYS A 308 -13.90 -0.45 -13.30
N ALA A 309 -12.97 -1.26 -12.80
CA ALA A 309 -12.81 -1.45 -11.37
C ALA A 309 -12.42 -0.13 -10.67
N PRO A 310 -12.85 0.11 -9.42
CA PRO A 310 -12.38 1.26 -8.66
C PRO A 310 -10.99 0.99 -8.05
N GLY A 311 -10.13 2.01 -7.99
CA GLY A 311 -8.86 1.96 -7.29
C GLY A 311 -7.75 2.80 -7.94
N ALA A 312 -6.55 2.66 -7.39
CA ALA A 312 -5.30 3.09 -8.00
C ALA A 312 -4.26 1.99 -7.71
N VAL A 313 -3.44 1.66 -8.71
CA VAL A 313 -2.35 0.69 -8.55
C VAL A 313 -1.33 0.81 -9.68
N CYS A 314 -0.07 0.54 -9.36
CA CYS A 314 1.02 0.36 -10.30
C CYS A 314 1.34 -1.13 -10.44
N PHE A 315 0.91 -1.75 -11.54
CA PHE A 315 1.26 -3.14 -11.82
C PHE A 315 2.69 -3.23 -12.38
N THR A 316 3.48 -4.18 -11.90
CA THR A 316 4.79 -4.51 -12.48
C THR A 316 4.66 -5.60 -13.54
N LEU A 317 5.32 -5.41 -14.68
CA LEU A 317 5.41 -6.38 -15.78
C LEU A 317 6.87 -6.86 -15.88
N PRO A 318 7.28 -7.84 -15.05
CA PRO A 318 8.69 -8.13 -14.81
C PRO A 318 9.43 -8.77 -15.99
N HIS A 319 8.71 -9.36 -16.96
CA HIS A 319 9.35 -9.97 -18.14
C HIS A 319 9.69 -8.92 -19.19
N SER A 320 8.73 -8.05 -19.50
CA SER A 320 8.90 -6.90 -20.40
C SER A 320 9.68 -5.75 -19.76
N LYS A 321 9.89 -5.79 -18.44
CA LYS A 321 10.51 -4.72 -17.64
C LYS A 321 9.74 -3.40 -17.74
N GLU A 322 8.42 -3.51 -17.73
CA GLU A 322 7.49 -2.39 -17.82
C GLU A 322 6.60 -2.28 -16.57
N VAL A 323 5.87 -1.17 -16.48
CA VAL A 323 4.84 -0.97 -15.46
C VAL A 323 3.55 -0.54 -16.12
N PHE A 324 2.41 -0.80 -15.48
CA PHE A 324 1.11 -0.33 -15.91
C PHE A 324 0.47 0.50 -14.78
N VAL A 325 0.32 1.79 -15.03
CA VAL A 325 -0.24 2.76 -14.08
C VAL A 325 -1.75 2.83 -14.27
N TYR A 326 -2.49 2.49 -13.23
CA TYR A 326 -3.95 2.43 -13.25
C TYR A 326 -4.53 3.34 -12.17
N SER A 327 -5.52 4.15 -12.52
CA SER A 327 -6.36 4.85 -11.53
C SER A 327 -7.72 5.21 -12.11
N ASN A 328 -8.61 5.76 -11.30
CA ASN A 328 -9.89 6.31 -11.75
C ASN A 328 -9.84 7.83 -11.81
N PHE A 329 -10.25 8.41 -12.95
CA PHE A 329 -10.27 9.84 -13.19
C PHE A 329 -11.36 10.51 -12.35
N SER A 330 -10.99 11.59 -11.66
CA SER A 330 -11.95 12.57 -11.16
C SER A 330 -11.29 13.94 -11.17
N PRO A 331 -12.01 15.05 -11.45
CA PRO A 331 -11.44 16.41 -11.45
C PRO A 331 -11.17 16.90 -10.01
N SER A 332 -10.22 16.26 -9.34
CA SER A 332 -9.91 16.44 -7.92
C SER A 332 -8.41 16.39 -7.66
N PHE A 333 -8.01 17.02 -6.55
CA PHE A 333 -6.67 16.89 -6.00
C PHE A 333 -6.29 15.42 -5.74
N TYR A 334 -7.23 14.62 -5.23
CA TYR A 334 -6.98 13.23 -4.90
C TYR A 334 -6.65 12.38 -6.13
N ALA A 335 -7.24 12.67 -7.30
CA ALA A 335 -6.87 12.00 -8.54
C ALA A 335 -5.46 12.36 -9.03
N ILE A 336 -5.07 13.64 -8.93
CA ILE A 336 -3.68 14.07 -9.23
C ILE A 336 -2.72 13.32 -8.30
N ASN A 337 -3.02 13.32 -7.00
CA ASN A 337 -2.16 12.69 -6.02
C ASN A 337 -2.07 11.17 -6.21
N ALA A 338 -3.19 10.48 -6.45
CA ALA A 338 -3.18 9.04 -6.70
C ALA A 338 -2.32 8.69 -7.93
N LEU A 339 -2.42 9.46 -9.01
CA LEU A 339 -1.56 9.25 -10.17
C LEU A 339 -0.08 9.48 -9.83
N ILE A 340 0.26 10.53 -9.07
CA ILE A 340 1.63 10.77 -8.61
C ILE A 340 2.14 9.62 -7.73
N HIS A 341 1.30 9.10 -6.82
CA HIS A 341 1.61 7.95 -5.98
C HIS A 341 2.04 6.74 -6.81
N GLU A 342 1.20 6.35 -7.77
CA GLU A 342 1.50 5.21 -8.65
C GLU A 342 2.72 5.45 -9.55
N LEU A 343 2.96 6.70 -9.95
CA LEU A 343 4.15 7.05 -10.71
C LEU A 343 5.43 6.99 -9.86
N GLY A 344 5.34 7.19 -8.55
CA GLY A 344 6.46 6.96 -7.63
C GLY A 344 6.86 5.48 -7.60
N HIS A 345 5.88 4.57 -7.56
CA HIS A 345 6.14 3.14 -7.77
C HIS A 345 6.74 2.87 -9.14
N ALA A 346 6.18 3.44 -10.21
CA ALA A 346 6.69 3.26 -11.57
C ALA A 346 8.17 3.67 -11.69
N PHE A 347 8.53 4.85 -11.19
CA PHE A 347 9.90 5.37 -11.26
C PHE A 347 10.88 4.53 -10.44
N HIS A 348 10.45 4.00 -9.31
CA HIS A 348 11.21 3.06 -8.53
C HIS A 348 11.41 1.75 -9.29
N PHE A 349 10.34 1.10 -9.77
CA PHE A 349 10.47 -0.18 -10.46
C PHE A 349 11.26 -0.09 -11.77
N TYR A 350 11.19 1.03 -12.50
CA TYR A 350 12.05 1.24 -13.67
C TYR A 350 13.54 1.27 -13.35
N LYS A 351 13.94 1.71 -12.16
CA LYS A 351 15.32 1.57 -11.70
C LYS A 351 15.63 0.11 -11.38
N GLN A 352 14.71 -0.55 -10.69
CA GLN A 352 14.89 -1.91 -10.20
C GLN A 352 14.92 -2.97 -11.30
N PHE A 353 14.23 -2.77 -12.42
CA PHE A 353 14.33 -3.66 -13.57
C PHE A 353 15.72 -3.68 -14.23
N ASN A 354 16.59 -2.71 -13.94
CA ASN A 354 17.99 -2.70 -14.38
C ASN A 354 18.93 -3.46 -13.44
N ASN A 355 18.45 -3.89 -12.27
CA ASN A 355 19.22 -4.71 -11.36
C ASN A 355 19.08 -6.18 -11.80
N ASP A 356 20.22 -6.83 -12.07
CA ASP A 356 20.27 -8.23 -12.51
C ASP A 356 20.07 -9.24 -11.37
N SER A 357 19.92 -8.76 -10.13
CA SER A 357 19.58 -9.55 -8.95
C SER A 357 18.07 -9.81 -8.85
N SER A 358 17.68 -10.86 -8.11
CA SER A 358 16.32 -11.41 -8.17
C SER A 358 15.24 -10.41 -7.72
N MET A 359 14.43 -9.95 -8.68
CA MET A 359 13.18 -9.22 -8.42
C MET A 359 12.11 -10.07 -7.72
N GLN A 360 12.35 -11.37 -7.49
CA GLN A 360 11.37 -12.32 -6.94
C GLN A 360 10.91 -11.96 -5.52
N GLU A 361 11.77 -11.36 -4.69
CA GLU A 361 11.42 -11.01 -3.31
C GLU A 361 10.85 -9.59 -3.12
N ARG A 362 10.63 -8.82 -4.20
CA ARG A 362 10.20 -7.39 -4.10
C ARG A 362 8.96 -7.17 -3.23
N TYR A 363 8.01 -8.10 -3.28
CA TYR A 363 6.76 -8.04 -2.50
C TYR A 363 6.92 -8.32 -1.00
N LEU A 364 8.14 -8.60 -0.52
CA LEU A 364 8.43 -8.82 0.90
C LEU A 364 8.80 -7.53 1.63
N ARG A 365 9.01 -6.42 0.91
CA ARG A 365 9.51 -5.16 1.46
C ARG A 365 8.72 -3.96 0.93
N GLU A 366 7.41 -4.02 1.10
CA GLU A 366 6.48 -3.00 0.60
C GLU A 366 6.72 -1.64 1.25
N GLU A 367 7.28 -1.59 2.47
CA GLU A 367 7.72 -0.35 3.11
C GLU A 367 8.83 0.40 2.34
N VAL A 368 9.56 -0.29 1.46
CA VAL A 368 10.51 0.33 0.53
C VAL A 368 9.77 0.81 -0.72
N ALA A 369 8.84 0.04 -1.25
CA ALA A 369 8.04 0.46 -2.41
C ALA A 369 7.20 1.71 -2.11
N GLU A 370 6.55 1.73 -0.95
CA GLU A 370 5.74 2.83 -0.44
C GLU A 370 6.57 4.08 -0.10
N LEU A 371 7.85 3.92 0.23
CA LEU A 371 8.74 5.07 0.46
C LEU A 371 8.77 5.95 -0.80
N TYR A 372 8.90 5.36 -1.99
CA TYR A 372 9.03 6.11 -3.24
C TYR A 372 7.70 6.71 -3.71
N SER A 373 6.58 6.00 -3.54
CA SER A 373 5.25 6.55 -3.86
C SER A 373 4.92 7.75 -2.97
N LEU A 374 5.00 7.60 -1.65
CA LEU A 374 4.72 8.66 -0.68
C LEU A 374 5.73 9.81 -0.76
N SER A 375 6.99 9.53 -1.05
CA SER A 375 7.99 10.58 -1.26
C SER A 375 7.63 11.41 -2.48
N LEU A 376 7.30 10.79 -3.62
CA LEU A 376 7.04 11.53 -4.84
C LEU A 376 5.86 12.50 -4.67
N GLU A 377 4.80 12.11 -3.94
CA GLU A 377 3.68 12.99 -3.60
C GLU A 377 4.13 14.31 -2.93
N LEU A 378 5.09 14.23 -2.00
CA LEU A 378 5.61 15.38 -1.28
C LEU A 378 6.64 16.16 -2.11
N LEU A 379 7.50 15.47 -2.86
CA LEU A 379 8.58 16.08 -3.65
C LEU A 379 8.06 16.91 -4.82
N VAL A 380 6.91 16.58 -5.39
CA VAL A 380 6.28 17.40 -6.44
C VAL A 380 5.16 18.31 -5.92
N MET A 381 4.94 18.35 -4.60
CA MET A 381 3.90 19.19 -4.00
C MET A 381 4.09 20.66 -4.35
N ASP A 382 5.34 21.12 -4.52
CA ASP A 382 5.61 22.50 -4.90
C ASP A 382 5.27 22.81 -6.37
N LYS A 383 5.01 21.78 -7.18
CA LYS A 383 4.58 21.89 -8.59
C LYS A 383 3.07 21.83 -8.77
N LEU A 384 2.29 21.72 -7.69
CA LEU A 384 0.81 21.75 -7.76
C LEU A 384 0.28 23.07 -8.34
N ASN A 385 1.08 24.14 -8.37
CA ASN A 385 0.74 25.41 -9.02
C ASN A 385 0.56 25.32 -10.54
N ILE A 386 0.95 24.20 -11.16
CA ILE A 386 0.62 23.90 -12.56
C ILE A 386 -0.88 23.63 -12.73
N PHE A 387 -1.50 23.04 -11.70
CA PHE A 387 -2.94 22.81 -11.67
C PHE A 387 -3.66 23.97 -10.98
N TYR A 388 -3.21 24.44 -9.83
CA TYR A 388 -3.98 25.40 -9.03
C TYR A 388 -3.50 26.84 -9.21
N LYS A 389 -4.43 27.79 -9.15
CA LYS A 389 -4.09 29.21 -9.14
C LYS A 389 -3.31 29.58 -7.89
N GLN A 390 -2.62 30.72 -7.92
CA GLN A 390 -1.74 31.14 -6.83
C GLN A 390 -2.48 31.28 -5.49
N GLU A 391 -3.74 31.70 -5.50
CA GLU A 391 -4.58 31.89 -4.30
C GLU A 391 -5.04 30.55 -3.71
N GLU A 392 -5.12 29.51 -4.55
CA GLU A 392 -5.66 28.18 -4.25
C GLU A 392 -4.56 27.18 -3.84
N TYR A 393 -3.37 27.36 -4.41
CA TYR A 393 -2.25 26.45 -4.31
C TYR A 393 -1.81 26.17 -2.87
N LYS A 394 -1.72 27.19 -2.01
CA LYS A 394 -1.34 27.02 -0.60
C LYS A 394 -2.29 26.09 0.15
N GLU A 395 -3.60 26.20 -0.09
CA GLU A 395 -4.58 25.33 0.58
C GLU A 395 -4.39 23.88 0.18
N VAL A 396 -4.14 23.61 -1.11
CA VAL A 396 -3.89 22.25 -1.59
C VAL A 396 -2.63 21.66 -0.95
N GLN A 397 -1.57 22.46 -0.78
CA GLN A 397 -0.37 22.03 -0.05
C GLN A 397 -0.66 21.73 1.42
N ARG A 398 -1.49 22.53 2.10
CA ARG A 398 -1.93 22.23 3.48
C ARG A 398 -2.67 20.90 3.55
N VAL A 399 -3.54 20.62 2.58
CA VAL A 399 -4.26 19.35 2.52
C VAL A 399 -3.33 18.17 2.25
N GLN A 400 -2.33 18.30 1.37
CA GLN A 400 -1.30 17.27 1.15
C GLN A 400 -0.58 16.92 2.46
N LEU A 401 -0.12 17.94 3.19
CA LEU A 401 0.61 17.77 4.45
C LEU A 401 -0.26 17.17 5.56
N TYR A 402 -1.51 17.62 5.66
CA TYR A 402 -2.49 17.03 6.56
C TYR A 402 -2.73 15.56 6.23
N ARG A 403 -2.84 15.21 4.94
CA ARG A 403 -3.02 13.82 4.50
C ARG A 403 -1.82 12.95 4.88
N ALA A 404 -0.60 13.44 4.72
CA ALA A 404 0.62 12.71 5.12
C ALA A 404 0.60 12.35 6.61
N LEU A 405 0.26 13.31 7.49
CA LEU A 405 0.13 13.04 8.93
C LEU A 405 -1.07 12.15 9.25
N SER A 406 -2.21 12.36 8.60
CA SER A 406 -3.41 11.54 8.77
C SER A 406 -3.15 10.08 8.42
N LEU A 407 -2.43 9.83 7.32
CA LEU A 407 -2.03 8.49 6.90
C LEU A 407 -1.16 7.84 7.97
N LEU A 408 -0.12 8.53 8.46
CA LEU A 408 0.72 8.03 9.55
C LEU A 408 -0.09 7.66 10.80
N MET A 409 -0.98 8.55 11.25
CA MET A 409 -1.84 8.32 12.41
C MET A 409 -2.75 7.11 12.21
N SER A 410 -3.31 6.96 11.01
CA SER A 410 -4.20 5.85 10.70
C SER A 410 -3.47 4.51 10.60
N SER A 411 -2.24 4.53 10.07
CA SER A 411 -1.39 3.37 9.89
C SER A 411 -0.87 2.84 11.23
N ILE A 412 -0.45 3.72 12.14
CA ILE A 412 -0.01 3.34 13.49
C ILE A 412 -1.17 2.74 14.29
N ALA A 413 -2.33 3.41 14.30
CA ALA A 413 -3.52 2.86 14.97
C ALA A 413 -3.92 1.50 14.39
N GLY A 414 -3.80 1.33 13.07
CA GLY A 414 -4.07 0.08 12.38
C GLY A 414 -3.09 -1.04 12.68
N ASP A 415 -1.81 -0.74 12.92
CA ASP A 415 -0.83 -1.76 13.32
C ASP A 415 -1.02 -2.21 14.76
N VAL A 416 -1.22 -1.26 15.69
CA VAL A 416 -1.60 -1.55 17.09
C VAL A 416 -2.85 -2.42 17.15
N PHE A 417 -3.85 -2.11 16.31
CA PHE A 417 -5.07 -2.89 16.21
C PHE A 417 -4.82 -4.34 15.78
N GLN A 418 -3.95 -4.56 14.78
CA GLN A 418 -3.64 -5.91 14.30
C GLN A 418 -2.83 -6.72 15.32
N HIS A 419 -1.86 -6.10 16.00
CA HIS A 419 -1.19 -6.76 17.11
C HIS A 419 -2.17 -7.19 18.21
N TRP A 420 -3.12 -6.33 18.58
CA TRP A 420 -4.15 -6.69 19.56
C TRP A 420 -5.06 -7.83 19.07
N ILE A 421 -5.49 -7.81 17.80
CA ILE A 421 -6.32 -8.87 17.19
C ILE A 421 -5.62 -10.23 17.31
N TYR A 422 -4.35 -10.31 16.93
CA TYR A 422 -3.63 -11.57 16.84
C TYR A 422 -3.01 -12.03 18.17
N ALA A 423 -2.82 -11.12 19.12
CA ALA A 423 -2.52 -11.48 20.51
C ALA A 423 -3.74 -12.00 21.27
N ASN A 424 -4.96 -11.67 20.82
CA ASN A 424 -6.21 -12.06 21.47
C ASN A 424 -7.14 -12.79 20.47
N PRO A 425 -6.78 -13.95 19.92
CA PRO A 425 -7.49 -14.55 18.77
C PRO A 425 -8.96 -14.90 19.05
N ASN A 426 -9.37 -15.00 20.33
CA ASN A 426 -10.71 -15.38 20.75
C ASN A 426 -11.61 -14.20 21.12
N HIS A 427 -11.22 -12.96 20.81
CA HIS A 427 -12.05 -11.78 21.09
C HIS A 427 -13.38 -11.81 20.34
N THR A 428 -14.41 -11.19 20.90
CA THR A 428 -15.70 -11.06 20.21
C THR A 428 -15.71 -9.89 19.23
N PRO A 429 -16.63 -9.85 18.24
CA PRO A 429 -16.82 -8.69 17.38
C PRO A 429 -17.02 -7.37 18.14
N GLU A 430 -17.71 -7.41 19.28
CA GLU A 430 -17.95 -6.25 20.15
C GLU A 430 -16.65 -5.77 20.80
N GLU A 431 -15.82 -6.69 21.32
CA GLU A 431 -14.50 -6.35 21.86
C GLU A 431 -13.58 -5.76 20.78
N ARG A 432 -13.63 -6.32 19.56
CA ARG A 432 -12.89 -5.80 18.41
C ARG A 432 -13.31 -4.37 18.07
N ASN A 433 -14.61 -4.11 17.96
CA ASN A 433 -15.13 -2.78 17.64
C ASN A 433 -14.75 -1.78 18.75
N LYS A 434 -14.89 -2.18 20.02
CA LYS A 434 -14.51 -1.35 21.17
C LYS A 434 -13.02 -1.01 21.13
N LYS A 435 -12.15 -1.99 20.87
CA LYS A 435 -10.72 -1.74 20.75
C LYS A 435 -10.41 -0.79 19.60
N TYR A 436 -11.05 -0.99 18.45
CA TYR A 436 -10.85 -0.10 17.31
C TYR A 436 -11.30 1.34 17.62
N ALA A 437 -12.44 1.52 18.28
CA ALA A 437 -12.92 2.84 18.70
C ALA A 437 -11.97 3.53 19.69
N GLU A 438 -11.43 2.79 20.66
CA GLU A 438 -10.40 3.26 21.60
C GLU A 438 -9.14 3.77 20.86
N LEU A 439 -8.66 3.00 19.88
CA LEU A 439 -7.49 3.38 19.08
C LEU A 439 -7.79 4.59 18.20
N CYS A 440 -8.93 4.62 17.52
CA CYS A 440 -9.32 5.79 16.73
C CYS A 440 -9.41 7.04 17.60
N LYS A 441 -9.98 6.96 18.81
CA LYS A 441 -10.02 8.07 19.78
C LYS A 441 -8.63 8.53 20.22
N SER A 442 -7.70 7.61 20.40
CA SER A 442 -6.33 7.93 20.87
C SER A 442 -5.47 8.55 19.77
N TYR A 443 -5.72 8.17 18.51
CA TYR A 443 -4.97 8.63 17.35
C TYR A 443 -5.80 9.61 16.48
N GLN A 444 -6.46 9.09 15.44
CA GLN A 444 -7.10 9.85 14.36
C GLN A 444 -8.14 10.87 14.86
N TYR A 445 -8.95 10.49 15.85
CA TYR A 445 -10.02 11.29 16.43
C TYR A 445 -9.63 11.98 17.75
N SER A 446 -8.35 12.13 18.05
CA SER A 446 -7.89 12.65 19.35
C SER A 446 -8.26 14.11 19.65
N THR A 447 -8.78 14.86 18.66
CA THR A 447 -9.39 16.19 18.80
C THR A 447 -10.87 16.25 18.44
N VAL A 448 -11.44 15.12 18.05
CA VAL A 448 -12.76 15.04 17.45
C VAL A 448 -13.73 14.56 18.51
N ASP A 449 -14.86 15.24 18.62
CA ASP A 449 -15.92 14.84 19.53
C ASP A 449 -16.70 13.66 18.92
N ILE A 450 -16.38 12.47 19.43
CA ILE A 450 -16.99 11.22 19.02
C ILE A 450 -18.12 10.77 19.96
N THR A 451 -18.54 11.62 20.90
CA THR A 451 -19.55 11.25 21.91
C THR A 451 -20.85 10.83 21.22
N GLY A 452 -21.29 9.61 21.53
CA GLY A 452 -22.49 8.99 20.95
C GLY A 452 -22.30 8.39 19.57
N LEU A 453 -21.05 8.25 19.11
CA LEU A 453 -20.65 7.70 17.80
C LEU A 453 -19.65 6.54 17.94
N GLU A 454 -19.43 6.05 19.16
CA GLU A 454 -18.41 5.05 19.48
C GLU A 454 -18.64 3.73 18.73
N ASP A 455 -19.90 3.32 18.56
CA ASP A 455 -20.26 2.09 17.87
C ASP A 455 -20.03 2.21 16.36
N GLU A 456 -20.43 3.33 15.74
CA GLU A 456 -20.21 3.60 14.32
C GLU A 456 -18.73 3.69 13.98
N ILE A 457 -17.93 4.31 14.85
CA ILE A 457 -16.48 4.39 14.73
C ILE A 457 -15.87 3.01 14.91
N GLY A 458 -16.29 2.27 15.95
CA GLY A 458 -15.83 0.91 16.20
C GLY A 458 -16.13 -0.01 15.02
N ALA A 459 -17.24 0.17 14.32
CA ALA A 459 -17.58 -0.61 13.14
C ALA A 459 -16.79 -0.23 11.88
N SER A 460 -16.15 0.95 11.85
CA SER A 460 -15.53 1.50 10.63
C SER A 460 -14.22 0.81 10.19
N TRP A 461 -13.63 -0.08 10.99
CA TRP A 461 -12.43 -0.83 10.57
C TRP A 461 -12.67 -1.67 9.31
N ILE A 462 -13.93 -2.04 9.02
CA ILE A 462 -14.28 -2.82 7.83
C ILE A 462 -13.99 -2.08 6.52
N ASP A 463 -13.81 -0.75 6.55
CA ASP A 463 -13.45 0.04 5.37
C ASP A 463 -12.00 -0.21 4.92
N SER A 464 -11.14 -0.69 5.82
CA SER A 464 -9.74 -0.94 5.52
C SER A 464 -9.55 -2.40 5.11
N PHE A 465 -9.62 -2.65 3.80
CA PHE A 465 -9.39 -3.98 3.23
C PHE A 465 -8.04 -4.58 3.63
N HIS A 466 -7.04 -3.76 3.97
CA HIS A 466 -5.72 -4.20 4.45
C HIS A 466 -5.80 -5.14 5.66
N TYR A 467 -6.72 -4.92 6.62
CA TYR A 467 -6.85 -5.81 7.78
C TYR A 467 -7.30 -7.22 7.37
N VAL A 468 -8.12 -7.30 6.33
CA VAL A 468 -8.68 -8.55 5.83
C VAL A 468 -7.72 -9.23 4.85
N GLN A 469 -7.06 -8.47 3.96
CA GLN A 469 -6.34 -9.01 2.81
C GLN A 469 -4.82 -9.03 2.98
N PHE A 470 -4.27 -8.03 3.66
CA PHE A 470 -2.83 -7.79 3.76
C PHE A 470 -2.46 -7.54 5.22
N PRO A 471 -2.56 -8.57 6.08
CA PRO A 471 -2.30 -8.38 7.49
C PRO A 471 -0.88 -7.83 7.72
N PHE A 472 -0.79 -6.94 8.70
CA PHE A 472 0.41 -6.15 9.03
C PHE A 472 0.92 -5.23 7.91
N TYR A 473 0.16 -4.92 6.85
CA TYR A 473 0.58 -3.93 5.84
C TYR A 473 0.57 -2.48 6.35
N LYS A 474 -0.22 -2.18 7.40
CA LYS A 474 -0.35 -0.81 7.91
C LYS A 474 0.94 -0.23 8.46
N ILE A 475 1.79 -1.01 9.11
CA ILE A 475 3.10 -0.55 9.56
C ILE A 475 4.03 -0.17 8.40
N GLU A 476 3.88 -0.82 7.24
CA GLU A 476 4.72 -0.58 6.07
C GLU A 476 4.46 0.85 5.55
N TYR A 477 3.18 1.29 5.53
CA TYR A 477 2.83 2.69 5.30
C TYR A 477 3.39 3.65 6.35
N ALA A 478 3.37 3.29 7.64
CA ALA A 478 3.85 4.18 8.69
C ALA A 478 5.35 4.45 8.55
N ILE A 479 6.13 3.38 8.35
CA ILE A 479 7.58 3.43 8.15
C ILE A 479 7.90 4.23 6.88
N ALA A 480 7.24 3.92 5.76
CA ALA A 480 7.41 4.62 4.49
C ALA A 480 7.07 6.11 4.60
N GLN A 481 5.98 6.46 5.29
CA GLN A 481 5.58 7.85 5.47
C GLN A 481 6.60 8.64 6.29
N ILE A 482 7.20 8.04 7.32
CA ILE A 482 8.27 8.66 8.10
C ILE A 482 9.49 8.91 7.21
N GLY A 483 9.89 7.95 6.39
CA GLY A 483 10.97 8.14 5.42
C GLY A 483 10.67 9.22 4.38
N ALA A 484 9.45 9.25 3.84
CA ALA A 484 9.01 10.26 2.87
C ALA A 484 9.06 11.67 3.45
N MET A 485 8.68 11.86 4.72
CA MET A 485 8.77 13.15 5.39
C MET A 485 10.22 13.60 5.62
N GLN A 486 11.15 12.68 5.90
CA GLN A 486 12.58 13.00 5.98
C GLN A 486 13.14 13.46 4.63
N LEU A 487 12.81 12.74 3.55
CA LEU A 487 13.25 13.12 2.21
C LEU A 487 12.65 14.46 1.76
N PHE A 488 11.39 14.71 2.15
CA PHE A 488 10.75 16.00 1.92
C PHE A 488 11.40 17.14 2.72
N GLN A 489 11.80 16.90 3.98
CA GLN A 489 12.58 17.88 4.75
C GLN A 489 13.86 18.26 3.99
N MET A 490 14.58 17.27 3.47
CA MET A 490 15.76 17.52 2.65
C MET A 490 15.44 18.28 1.37
N TYR A 491 14.33 17.96 0.70
CA TYR A 491 13.90 18.66 -0.51
C TYR A 491 13.61 20.14 -0.27
N ARG A 492 13.05 20.49 0.90
CA ARG A 492 12.82 21.90 1.27
C ARG A 492 14.12 22.70 1.35
N GLU A 493 15.21 22.06 1.77
CA GLU A 493 16.53 22.70 1.90
C GLU A 493 17.29 22.69 0.58
N ASN A 494 17.28 21.56 -0.13
CA ASN A 494 17.96 21.36 -1.40
C ASN A 494 17.21 20.35 -2.29
N PRO A 495 16.35 20.85 -3.21
CA PRO A 495 15.59 20.00 -4.13
C PRO A 495 16.46 19.03 -4.94
N GLU A 496 17.54 19.53 -5.55
CA GLU A 496 18.41 18.73 -6.43
C GLU A 496 19.06 17.57 -5.66
N LYS A 497 19.48 17.80 -4.43
CA LYS A 497 20.08 16.79 -3.55
C LYS A 497 19.07 15.71 -3.19
N ALA A 498 17.86 16.10 -2.77
CA ALA A 498 16.82 15.14 -2.41
C ALA A 498 16.38 14.28 -3.61
N ILE A 499 16.23 14.88 -4.79
CA ILE A 499 15.94 14.15 -6.03
C ILE A 499 17.09 13.21 -6.42
N THR A 500 18.34 13.63 -6.23
CA THR A 500 19.50 12.76 -6.47
C THR A 500 19.46 11.54 -5.58
N PHE A 501 19.25 11.71 -4.27
CA PHE A 501 19.13 10.58 -3.36
C PHE A 501 17.90 9.71 -3.57
N PHE A 502 16.76 10.29 -3.97
CA PHE A 502 15.60 9.51 -4.41
C PHE A 502 16.02 8.51 -5.51
N LYS A 503 16.75 8.99 -6.53
CA LYS A 503 17.18 8.17 -7.67
C LYS A 503 18.27 7.16 -7.30
N GLU A 504 19.21 7.54 -6.44
CA GLU A 504 20.27 6.66 -5.96
C GLU A 504 19.68 5.51 -5.15
N GLY A 505 18.88 5.82 -4.12
CA GLY A 505 18.15 4.84 -3.33
C GLY A 505 17.29 3.92 -4.20
N ALA A 506 16.53 4.49 -5.15
CA ALA A 506 15.68 3.70 -6.04
C ALA A 506 16.44 2.72 -6.93
N SER A 507 17.75 2.90 -7.11
CA SER A 507 18.61 2.02 -7.90
C SER A 507 19.31 0.95 -7.06
N VAL A 508 19.21 1.01 -5.73
CA VAL A 508 19.87 0.08 -4.82
C VAL A 508 19.31 -1.33 -4.96
N ASP A 509 20.20 -2.33 -4.86
CA ASP A 509 19.82 -3.73 -4.86
C ASP A 509 18.93 -4.06 -3.65
N TRP A 510 17.79 -4.73 -3.91
CA TRP A 510 16.86 -5.17 -2.86
C TRP A 510 17.47 -6.17 -1.89
N ASN A 511 18.63 -6.76 -2.20
CA ASN A 511 19.32 -7.67 -1.30
C ASN A 511 19.99 -6.98 -0.11
N LEU A 512 20.18 -5.66 -0.14
CA LEU A 512 20.75 -4.93 0.99
C LEU A 512 19.78 -4.91 2.18
N PRO A 513 20.25 -4.81 3.44
CA PRO A 513 19.39 -4.54 4.58
C PRO A 513 18.55 -3.27 4.38
N ILE A 514 17.32 -3.24 4.92
CA ILE A 514 16.44 -2.07 4.75
C ILE A 514 17.07 -0.76 5.27
N GLN A 515 17.85 -0.83 6.34
CA GLN A 515 18.56 0.31 6.89
C GLN A 515 19.52 0.91 5.86
N GLU A 516 20.28 0.06 5.15
CA GLU A 516 21.20 0.50 4.10
C GLU A 516 20.45 1.10 2.90
N ILE A 517 19.30 0.53 2.52
CA ILE A 517 18.47 1.09 1.44
C ILE A 517 18.02 2.52 1.81
N TYR A 518 17.56 2.73 3.04
CA TYR A 518 17.14 4.05 3.52
C TYR A 518 18.31 5.05 3.58
N GLU A 519 19.49 4.61 4.05
CA GLU A 519 20.70 5.44 4.07
C GLU A 519 21.12 5.90 2.67
N LYS A 520 20.95 5.06 1.65
CA LYS A 520 21.21 5.42 0.25
C LYS A 520 20.20 6.41 -0.33
N THR A 521 19.02 6.51 0.26
CA THR A 521 18.05 7.60 0.01
C THR A 521 18.37 8.86 0.82
N GLY A 522 19.49 8.89 1.55
CA GLY A 522 19.92 10.03 2.36
C GLY A 522 19.07 10.26 3.62
N ILE A 523 18.26 9.27 4.00
CA ILE A 523 17.41 9.29 5.19
C ILE A 523 17.84 8.19 6.17
N THR A 524 17.33 8.22 7.39
CA THR A 524 17.65 7.18 8.38
C THR A 524 16.44 6.30 8.66
N PHE A 525 16.68 4.98 8.72
CA PHE A 525 15.72 4.02 9.26
C PHE A 525 15.82 4.03 10.79
N ASP A 526 15.26 5.06 11.41
CA ASP A 526 15.39 5.33 12.83
C ASP A 526 14.04 5.68 13.45
N PHE A 527 13.63 4.91 14.45
CA PHE A 527 12.41 5.09 15.22
C PHE A 527 12.65 5.77 16.58
N SER A 528 13.82 6.39 16.76
CA SER A 528 14.14 7.17 17.95
C SER A 528 13.18 8.35 18.12
N GLU A 529 12.94 8.70 19.38
CA GLU A 529 12.17 9.88 19.77
C GLU A 529 12.64 11.15 19.05
N GLU A 530 13.96 11.39 19.03
CA GLU A 530 14.55 12.58 18.40
C GLU A 530 14.18 12.67 16.91
N ARG A 531 14.31 11.55 16.19
CA ARG A 531 13.99 11.49 14.76
C ARG A 531 12.51 11.73 14.49
N ILE A 532 11.64 11.09 15.28
CA ILE A 532 10.19 11.22 15.12
C ILE A 532 9.73 12.66 15.40
N VAL A 533 10.24 13.29 16.47
CA VAL A 533 9.94 14.69 16.82
C VAL A 533 10.38 15.64 15.71
N SER A 534 11.62 15.50 15.24
CA SER A 534 12.17 16.34 14.17
C SER A 534 11.28 16.27 12.92
N THR A 535 10.95 15.05 12.49
CA THR A 535 10.20 14.82 11.26
C THR A 535 8.77 15.37 11.33
N ALA A 536 8.08 15.19 12.47
CA ALA A 536 6.71 15.66 12.62
C ALA A 536 6.61 17.18 12.81
N SER A 537 7.59 17.79 13.48
CA SER A 537 7.61 19.25 13.74
C SER A 537 7.74 20.06 12.44
N VAL A 538 8.54 19.56 11.48
CA VAL A 538 8.69 20.20 10.15
C VAL A 538 7.37 20.36 9.42
N ILE A 539 6.47 19.38 9.54
CA ILE A 539 5.14 19.47 8.92
C ILE A 539 4.27 20.51 9.61
N LEU A 540 4.27 20.53 10.95
CA LEU A 540 3.50 21.51 11.70
C LEU A 540 3.92 22.94 11.36
N ASP A 541 5.23 23.19 11.30
CA ASP A 541 5.78 24.50 10.96
C ASP A 541 5.41 24.90 9.53
N LEU A 542 5.53 23.97 8.56
CA LEU A 542 5.13 24.25 7.19
C LEU A 542 3.62 24.53 7.04
N ILE A 543 2.76 23.78 7.74
CA ILE A 543 1.32 24.06 7.74
C ILE A 543 1.03 25.47 8.28
N ARG A 544 1.81 25.94 9.26
CA ARG A 544 1.71 27.32 9.81
C ARG A 544 2.25 28.38 8.85
N GLU A 545 3.34 28.10 8.15
CA GLU A 545 3.91 28.99 7.11
C GLU A 545 2.95 29.20 5.94
N LEU A 546 2.18 28.17 5.58
CA LEU A 546 1.20 28.20 4.49
C LEU A 546 -0.12 28.92 4.84
N LYS A 547 -0.15 29.70 5.94
CA LYS A 547 -1.29 30.55 6.29
C LYS A 547 -1.49 31.72 5.33
#